data_AF-A0A415TWR7-F1
#
_entry.id   AF-A0A415TWR7-F1
#
_cell.length_a   1.000
_cell.length_b   1.000
_cell.length_c   1.000
_cell.angle_alpha   90.00
_cell.angle_beta   90.00
_cell.angle_gamma   90.00
#
_symmetry.space_group_name_H-M   'P 1'
#
loop_
_entity.id
_entity.type
_entity.pdbx_description
1 polymer ?
#
loop_
_entity_poly.entity_id
_entity_poly.type
_entity_poly.pdbx_seq_one_letter_code
_entity_poly.pdbx_strand_id
1 'polypeptide(L)'
;MAKAVLVMDMSETCKDCSCKYPSYKDDALYDCAITGKTIPIDGGHYGEKPDWCPLRELPEKMKVCGRYPQPDGITPSYKIGWNACLDEILK
;
A
#
# COMPACT_ATOMS: atom_id res chain seq x y z
N MET A 1 2.98 -22.95 1.26
CA MET A 1 3.54 -21.76 1.95
C MET A 1 2.41 -20.82 2.29
N ALA A 2 2.35 -20.33 3.53
CA ALA A 2 1.42 -19.25 3.88
C ALA A 2 1.83 -17.96 3.18
N LYS A 3 0.86 -17.12 2.82
CA LYS A 3 1.09 -15.78 2.27
C LYS A 3 0.70 -14.75 3.32
N ALA A 4 1.36 -13.60 3.33
CA ALA A 4 1.09 -12.49 4.24
C ALA A 4 0.88 -11.19 3.45
N VAL A 5 0.13 -10.26 4.04
CA VAL A 5 -0.07 -8.89 3.58
C VAL A 5 0.18 -7.97 4.78
N LEU A 6 0.88 -6.85 4.56
CA LEU A 6 1.09 -5.80 5.55
C LEU A 6 0.26 -4.59 5.15
N VAL A 7 -0.57 -4.10 6.08
CA VAL A 7 -1.37 -2.87 5.92
C VAL A 7 -0.90 -1.87 6.95
N MET A 8 -0.59 -0.66 6.48
CA MET A 8 -0.08 0.44 7.29
C MET A 8 -0.37 1.77 6.59
N ASP A 9 -0.30 2.86 7.35
CA ASP A 9 -0.41 4.20 6.78
C ASP A 9 0.73 4.49 5.79
N MET A 10 0.37 5.12 4.67
CA MET A 10 1.34 5.49 3.64
C MET A 10 1.83 6.92 3.87
N SER A 11 3.14 7.07 4.08
CA SER A 11 3.80 8.37 4.08
C SER A 11 3.98 8.89 2.65
N GLU A 12 3.90 10.22 2.47
CA GLU A 12 4.11 10.87 1.17
C GLU A 12 5.54 10.67 0.64
N THR A 13 6.52 10.67 1.55
CA THR A 13 7.93 10.46 1.22
C THR A 13 8.55 9.40 2.12
N CYS A 14 9.77 8.96 1.78
CA CYS A 14 10.53 8.04 2.63
C CYS A 14 11.04 8.69 3.92
N LYS A 15 10.94 10.02 4.08
CA LYS A 15 11.40 10.74 5.28
C LYS A 15 10.72 10.24 6.54
N ASP A 16 9.40 10.08 6.49
CA ASP A 16 8.56 9.73 7.64
C ASP A 16 8.04 8.28 7.54
N CYS A 17 8.66 7.46 6.68
CA CYS A 17 8.26 6.08 6.48
C CYS A 17 8.81 5.18 7.60
N SER A 18 7.93 4.41 8.26
CA SER A 18 8.31 3.44 9.30
C SER A 18 9.22 2.31 8.81
N CYS A 19 9.34 2.12 7.49
CA CYS A 19 10.23 1.14 6.89
C CYS A 19 11.62 1.72 6.56
N LYS A 20 11.91 2.96 6.93
CA LYS A 20 13.23 3.57 6.78
C LYS A 20 14.16 3.11 7.90
N TYR A 21 15.39 2.73 7.57
CA TYR A 21 16.42 2.37 8.55
C TYR A 21 17.79 2.95 8.14
N PRO A 22 18.69 3.32 9.08
CA PRO A 22 20.04 3.80 8.74
C PRO A 22 20.81 2.80 7.89
N SER A 23 21.51 3.26 6.86
CA SER A 23 22.31 2.37 6.02
C SER A 23 23.56 1.92 6.77
N TYR A 24 23.98 0.67 6.56
CA TYR A 24 25.28 0.18 7.04
C TYR A 24 26.45 0.71 6.21
N LYS A 25 26.17 1.31 5.04
CA LYS A 25 27.21 1.76 4.10
C LYS A 25 27.74 3.14 4.44
N ASP A 26 26.87 4.01 4.98
CA ASP A 26 27.14 5.40 5.29
C ASP A 26 26.10 5.89 6.31
N ASP A 27 26.54 6.51 7.40
CA ASP A 27 25.69 7.04 8.46
C ASP A 27 24.77 8.19 7.99
N ALA A 28 25.07 8.80 6.84
CA ALA A 28 24.24 9.81 6.20
C ALA A 28 23.16 9.24 5.26
N LEU A 29 23.19 7.94 4.98
CA LEU A 29 22.25 7.27 4.08
C LEU A 29 21.23 6.42 4.85
N TYR A 30 20.12 6.12 4.18
CA TYR A 30 19.06 5.28 4.71
C TYR A 30 18.69 4.20 3.69
N ASP A 31 18.37 3.02 4.18
CA ASP A 31 17.89 1.90 3.38
C ASP A 31 16.41 1.61 3.69
N CYS A 32 15.70 1.05 2.72
CA CYS A 32 14.35 0.52 2.91
C CYS A 32 14.45 -0.87 3.56
N ALA A 33 13.88 -1.04 4.75
CA ALA A 33 13.86 -2.31 5.49
C ALA A 33 13.14 -3.45 4.75
N ILE A 34 12.21 -3.13 3.83
CA ILE A 34 11.47 -4.14 3.07
C ILE A 34 12.30 -4.68 1.90
N THR A 35 13.03 -3.82 1.19
CA THR A 35 13.73 -4.19 -0.06
C THR A 35 15.25 -4.25 0.06
N GLY A 36 15.82 -3.69 1.13
CA GLY A 36 17.27 -3.50 1.31
C GLY A 36 17.88 -2.48 0.34
N LYS A 37 17.07 -1.75 -0.43
CA LYS A 37 17.56 -0.72 -1.36
C LYS A 37 17.81 0.60 -0.64
N THR A 38 18.90 1.25 -0.99
CA THR A 38 19.22 2.60 -0.51
C THR A 38 18.21 3.62 -1.04
N ILE A 39 17.67 4.42 -0.13
CA ILE A 39 16.70 5.46 -0.40
C ILE A 39 17.44 6.61 -1.10
N PRO A 40 16.93 7.13 -2.23
CA PRO A 40 17.54 8.27 -2.91
C PRO A 40 17.37 9.52 -2.04
N ILE A 41 18.49 10.11 -1.65
CA ILE A 41 18.58 11.36 -0.89
C ILE A 41 19.54 12.27 -1.66
N ASP A 42 19.12 13.50 -1.94
CA ASP A 42 19.93 14.51 -2.63
C ASP A 42 20.17 15.71 -1.70
N GLY A 43 21.43 16.02 -1.42
CA GLY A 43 21.80 17.11 -0.50
C GLY A 43 21.19 17.01 0.90
N GLY A 44 20.87 15.81 1.38
CA GLY A 44 20.18 15.59 2.66
C GLY A 44 18.65 15.70 2.62
N HIS A 45 18.07 15.93 1.44
CA HIS A 45 16.63 15.99 1.24
C HIS A 45 16.10 14.70 0.60
N TYR A 46 14.99 14.20 1.15
CA TYR A 46 14.26 13.07 0.55
C TYR A 46 13.56 13.56 -0.70
N GLY A 47 13.79 12.87 -1.82
CA GLY A 47 13.03 13.10 -3.04
C GLY A 47 11.62 12.52 -2.96
N GLU A 48 10.96 12.46 -4.12
CA GLU A 48 9.71 11.75 -4.29
C GLU A 48 9.85 10.25 -3.95
N LYS A 49 8.72 9.62 -3.66
CA LYS A 49 8.67 8.18 -3.41
C LYS A 49 9.24 7.42 -4.61
N PRO A 50 10.23 6.53 -4.43
CA PRO A 50 10.86 5.86 -5.54
C PRO A 50 9.90 4.86 -6.21
N ASP A 51 10.00 4.70 -7.53
CA ASP A 51 9.14 3.80 -8.33
C ASP A 51 9.20 2.33 -7.87
N TRP A 52 10.35 1.93 -7.31
CA TRP A 52 10.57 0.58 -6.80
C TRP A 52 9.96 0.35 -5.41
N CYS A 53 9.38 1.37 -4.77
CA CYS A 53 8.80 1.24 -3.45
C CYS A 53 7.71 0.14 -3.44
N PRO A 54 7.78 -0.83 -2.51
CA PRO A 54 6.84 -1.96 -2.49
C PRO A 54 5.46 -1.57 -1.94
N LEU A 55 5.35 -0.46 -1.19
CA LEU A 55 4.09 -0.02 -0.62
C LEU A 55 3.17 0.52 -1.71
N ARG A 56 1.97 -0.08 -1.81
CA ARG A 56 0.91 0.33 -2.72
C ARG A 56 -0.29 0.80 -1.91
N GLU A 57 -0.96 1.83 -2.41
CA GLU A 57 -2.21 2.29 -1.82
C GLU A 57 -3.26 1.18 -1.93
N LEU A 58 -4.10 1.08 -0.91
CA LEU A 58 -5.29 0.26 -1.02
C LEU A 58 -6.18 0.84 -2.12
N PRO A 59 -6.81 0.00 -2.94
CA PRO A 59 -7.66 0.50 -4.00
C PRO A 59 -8.92 1.15 -3.41
N GLU A 60 -9.52 2.06 -4.18
CA GLU A 60 -10.70 2.79 -3.73
C GLU A 60 -11.95 1.91 -3.67
N LYS A 61 -12.90 2.33 -2.82
CA LYS A 61 -14.25 1.77 -2.82
C LYS A 61 -14.94 2.07 -4.14
N MET A 62 -15.62 1.07 -4.68
CA MET A 62 -16.38 1.23 -5.91
C MET A 62 -17.78 1.76 -5.60
N LYS A 63 -18.26 2.71 -6.42
CA LYS A 63 -19.66 3.13 -6.39
C LYS A 63 -20.56 1.95 -6.73
N VAL A 64 -21.38 1.52 -5.76
CA VAL A 64 -22.34 0.43 -5.93
C VAL A 64 -23.42 0.89 -6.90
N CYS A 65 -23.53 0.21 -8.04
CA CYS A 65 -24.57 0.44 -9.02
C CYS A 65 -25.03 -0.87 -9.64
N GLY A 66 -26.31 -0.92 -10.02
CA GLY A 66 -26.93 -2.08 -10.63
C GLY A 66 -27.27 -3.19 -9.63
N ARG A 67 -28.39 -3.86 -9.89
CA ARG A 67 -28.64 -5.20 -9.41
C ARG A 67 -28.74 -6.11 -10.63
N TYR A 68 -28.20 -7.32 -10.53
CA TYR A 68 -28.06 -8.21 -11.66
C TYR A 68 -28.98 -9.42 -11.48
N PRO A 69 -29.73 -9.83 -12.52
CA PRO A 69 -30.43 -11.10 -12.48
C PRO A 69 -29.41 -12.25 -12.37
N GLN A 70 -29.54 -13.05 -11.33
CA GLN A 70 -28.89 -14.34 -11.15
C GLN A 70 -29.97 -15.44 -11.21
N PRO A 71 -29.58 -16.71 -11.43
CA PRO A 71 -30.53 -17.82 -11.49
C PRO A 71 -31.42 -17.98 -10.23
N ASP A 72 -30.93 -17.52 -9.08
CA ASP A 72 -31.59 -17.59 -7.77
C ASP A 72 -32.26 -16.27 -7.34
N GLY A 73 -32.17 -15.21 -8.15
CA GLY A 73 -32.82 -13.93 -7.89
C GLY A 73 -32.01 -12.72 -8.34
N ILE A 74 -32.50 -11.53 -8.05
CA ILE A 74 -31.78 -10.29 -8.36
C ILE A 74 -30.77 -10.01 -7.23
N THR A 75 -29.48 -10.17 -7.51
CA THR A 75 -28.43 -9.97 -6.51
C THR A 75 -27.74 -8.61 -6.64
N PRO A 76 -27.14 -8.10 -5.54
CA PRO A 76 -26.36 -6.89 -5.60
C PRO A 76 -25.09 -7.06 -6.43
N SER A 77 -24.61 -5.96 -7.01
CA SER A 77 -23.32 -5.93 -7.72
C SER A 77 -22.17 -6.50 -6.89
N TYR A 78 -21.21 -7.18 -7.53
CA TYR A 78 -19.96 -7.68 -6.91
C TYR A 78 -19.19 -6.59 -6.15
N LYS A 79 -19.43 -5.32 -6.50
CA LYS A 79 -18.89 -4.13 -5.83
C LYS A 79 -19.20 -4.09 -4.33
N ILE A 80 -20.31 -4.70 -3.89
CA ILE A 80 -20.61 -4.82 -2.46
C ILE A 80 -19.56 -5.69 -1.76
N GLY A 81 -19.27 -6.87 -2.32
CA GLY A 81 -18.26 -7.77 -1.77
C GLY A 81 -16.85 -7.14 -1.80
N TRP A 82 -16.52 -6.41 -2.87
CA TRP A 82 -15.28 -5.63 -2.96
C TRP A 82 -15.15 -4.61 -1.81
N ASN A 83 -16.17 -3.76 -1.62
CA ASN A 83 -16.16 -2.75 -0.57
C ASN A 83 -16.13 -3.40 0.83
N ALA A 84 -16.82 -4.52 1.03
CA ALA A 84 -16.81 -5.26 2.28
C ALA A 84 -15.42 -5.84 2.59
N CYS A 85 -14.70 -6.35 1.59
CA CYS A 85 -13.33 -6.81 1.74
C CYS A 85 -12.40 -5.67 2.18
N LEU A 86 -12.53 -4.49 1.55
CA LEU A 86 -11.78 -3.29 1.95
C LEU A 86 -12.13 -2.85 3.36
N ASP A 87 -13.40 -2.94 3.76
CA ASP A 87 -13.83 -2.64 5.12
C ASP A 87 -13.18 -3.58 6.14
N GLU A 88 -13.10 -4.90 5.88
CA GLU A 88 -12.40 -5.81 6.79
C GLU A 88 -10.89 -5.56 6.88
N ILE A 89 -10.27 -5.10 5.79
CA ILE A 89 -8.83 -4.76 5.77
C ILE A 89 -8.55 -3.48 6.57
N LEU A 90 -9.48 -2.53 6.57
CA LEU A 90 -9.35 -1.21 7.19
C LEU A 90 -9.87 -1.13 8.63
N LYS A 91 -10.44 -2.21 9.17
CA LYS A 91 -10.87 -2.31 10.56
C LYS A 91 -9.71 -2.41 11.53
#